data_AF-A0A822FZI2-F1
#
_entry.id   AF-A0A822FZI2-F1
#
_cell.length_a   1.000
_cell.length_b   1.000
_cell.length_c   1.000
_cell.angle_alpha   90.00
_cell.angle_beta   90.00
_cell.angle_gamma   90.00
#
_symmetry.space_group_name_H-M   'P 1'
#
loop_
_entity.id
_entity.type
_entity.pdbx_description
1 polymer ?
#
loop_
_entity_poly.entity_id
_entity_poly.type
_entity_poly.pdbx_seq_one_letter_code
_entity_poly.pdbx_strand_id
1 'polypeptide(L)'
;MLLTSTSNNMNTDTLSELLNQKEILVFIRQLTHLVNKLNYSQLQHEQWSYYYNLGMTEGIWTGRVSKKMAEANSMCYSYGRSKVLTKQRLKKYKQQCPQIQETINQHTKQIPHDIDMTLVTNVINNLIHKDQHQLRL
;
A
#
# COMPACT_ATOMS: atom_id res chain seq x y z
N MET A 1 25.16 -25.58 -24.33
CA MET A 1 24.39 -25.12 -23.16
C MET A 1 23.83 -23.77 -23.51
N LEU A 2 22.52 -23.73 -23.75
CA LEU A 2 21.76 -22.65 -24.39
C LEU A 2 20.88 -21.97 -23.33
N LEU A 3 20.69 -20.66 -23.49
CA LEU A 3 19.52 -19.87 -23.07
C LEU A 3 19.37 -19.54 -21.57
N THR A 4 19.99 -18.45 -21.11
CA THR A 4 19.44 -17.67 -19.98
C THR A 4 19.61 -16.14 -20.09
N SER A 5 20.33 -15.60 -21.08
CA SER A 5 20.60 -14.15 -21.16
C SER A 5 19.61 -13.33 -22.00
N THR A 6 18.75 -13.95 -22.80
CA THR A 6 17.85 -13.21 -23.72
C THR A 6 16.50 -12.82 -23.11
N SER A 7 16.05 -13.48 -22.04
CA SER A 7 14.71 -13.22 -21.46
C SER A 7 14.61 -11.93 -20.64
N ASN A 8 15.73 -11.43 -20.09
CA ASN A 8 15.71 -10.18 -19.32
C ASN A 8 15.84 -8.95 -20.20
N ASN A 9 16.61 -9.00 -21.29
CA ASN A 9 16.81 -7.85 -22.18
C ASN A 9 15.55 -7.51 -23.01
N MET A 10 14.83 -8.52 -23.52
CA MET A 10 13.59 -8.29 -24.28
C MET A 10 12.49 -7.60 -23.45
N ASN A 11 12.43 -7.86 -22.15
CA ASN A 11 11.45 -7.25 -21.25
C ASN A 11 11.79 -5.80 -20.87
N THR A 12 13.08 -5.45 -20.78
CA THR A 12 13.49 -4.06 -20.53
C THR A 12 13.29 -3.15 -21.73
N ASP A 13 13.56 -3.65 -22.94
CA ASP A 13 13.42 -2.87 -24.17
C ASP A 13 11.94 -2.58 -24.49
N THR A 14 11.07 -3.57 -24.31
CA THR A 14 9.61 -3.40 -24.46
C THR A 14 8.99 -2.49 -23.40
N LEU A 15 9.43 -2.59 -22.13
CA LEU A 15 8.97 -1.67 -21.09
C LEU A 15 9.42 -0.22 -21.37
N SER A 16 10.63 -0.04 -21.89
CA SER A 16 11.15 1.28 -22.27
C SER A 16 10.37 1.88 -23.45
N GLU A 17 10.00 1.09 -24.45
CA GLU A 17 9.14 1.54 -25.56
C GLU A 17 7.71 1.86 -25.11
N LEU A 18 7.12 1.04 -24.22
CA LEU A 18 5.81 1.32 -23.62
C LEU A 18 5.79 2.65 -22.86
N LEU A 19 6.84 2.91 -22.07
CA LEU A 19 6.96 4.14 -21.27
C LEU A 19 7.23 5.39 -22.11
N ASN A 20 7.68 5.24 -23.36
CA ASN A 20 7.85 6.36 -24.29
C ASN A 20 6.53 6.88 -24.86
N GLN A 21 5.42 6.15 -24.71
CA GLN A 21 4.10 6.62 -25.08
C GLN A 21 3.48 7.43 -23.93
N LYS A 22 3.22 8.72 -24.18
CA LYS A 22 2.74 9.67 -23.16
C LYS A 22 1.44 9.20 -22.48
N GLU A 23 0.53 8.60 -23.22
CA GLU A 23 -0.76 8.11 -22.72
C GLU A 23 -0.58 6.91 -21.78
N ILE A 24 0.26 5.95 -22.18
CA ILE A 24 0.64 4.79 -21.36
C ILE A 24 1.31 5.24 -20.06
N LEU A 25 2.19 6.23 -20.15
CA LEU A 25 2.88 6.77 -18.98
C LEU A 25 1.93 7.50 -18.02
N VAL A 26 0.92 8.22 -18.52
CA VAL A 26 -0.15 8.79 -17.69
C VAL A 26 -0.97 7.69 -17.02
N PHE A 27 -1.32 6.65 -17.78
CA PHE A 27 -2.06 5.49 -17.28
C PHE A 27 -1.31 4.78 -16.14
N ILE A 28 -0.03 4.44 -16.35
CA ILE A 28 0.83 3.76 -15.38
C ILE A 28 1.01 4.62 -14.12
N ARG A 29 1.18 5.94 -14.26
CA ARG A 29 1.29 6.85 -13.11
C ARG A 29 0.03 6.85 -12.25
N GLN A 30 -1.15 6.93 -12.88
CA GLN A 30 -2.42 6.89 -12.18
C GLN A 30 -2.64 5.54 -11.47
N LEU A 31 -2.35 4.44 -12.16
CA LEU A 31 -2.42 3.10 -11.57
C LEU A 31 -1.47 2.96 -10.37
N THR A 32 -0.22 3.38 -10.52
CA THR A 32 0.79 3.39 -9.44
C THR A 32 0.29 4.20 -8.25
N HIS A 33 -0.27 5.38 -8.48
CA HIS A 33 -0.82 6.21 -7.41
C HIS A 33 -1.96 5.50 -6.66
N LEU A 34 -2.90 4.88 -7.38
CA LEU A 34 -4.03 4.16 -6.80
C LEU A 34 -3.59 2.95 -5.98
N VAL A 35 -2.69 2.12 -6.53
CA VAL A 35 -2.14 0.95 -5.84
C VAL A 35 -1.36 1.37 -4.59
N ASN A 36 -0.57 2.45 -4.68
CA ASN A 36 0.17 2.96 -3.54
C ASN A 36 -0.79 3.48 -2.44
N LYS A 37 -1.85 4.18 -2.82
CA LYS A 37 -2.90 4.66 -1.91
C LYS A 37 -3.63 3.51 -1.22
N LEU A 38 -3.92 2.43 -1.94
CA LEU A 38 -4.51 1.22 -1.37
C LEU A 38 -3.58 0.59 -0.34
N ASN A 39 -2.32 0.35 -0.71
CA ASN A 39 -1.32 -0.24 0.19
C ASN A 39 -1.09 0.60 1.45
N TYR A 40 -1.02 1.93 1.31
CA TYR A 40 -0.89 2.82 2.47
C TYR A 40 -2.14 2.79 3.37
N SER A 41 -3.34 2.69 2.78
CA SER A 41 -4.59 2.56 3.53
C SER A 41 -4.64 1.24 4.31
N GLN A 42 -4.16 0.15 3.71
CA GLN A 42 -4.01 -1.16 4.35
C GLN A 42 -3.05 -1.09 5.54
N LEU A 43 -1.87 -0.48 5.37
CA LEU A 43 -0.89 -0.31 6.45
C LEU A 43 -1.47 0.49 7.62
N GLN A 44 -2.18 1.58 7.33
CA GLN A 44 -2.88 2.34 8.36
C GLN A 44 -3.93 1.49 9.07
N HIS A 45 -4.69 0.68 8.34
CA HIS A 45 -5.69 -0.20 8.93
C HIS A 45 -5.08 -1.21 9.89
N GLU A 46 -3.98 -1.83 9.52
CA GLU A 46 -3.23 -2.77 10.36
C GLU A 46 -2.76 -2.09 11.65
N GLN A 47 -2.15 -0.90 11.52
CA GLN A 47 -1.69 -0.13 12.67
C GLN A 47 -2.83 0.28 13.61
N TRP A 48 -3.95 0.78 13.08
CA TRP A 48 -5.09 1.17 13.90
C TRP A 48 -5.80 -0.04 14.53
N SER A 49 -5.80 -1.19 13.84
CA SER A 49 -6.36 -2.44 14.37
C SER A 49 -5.51 -2.97 15.52
N TYR A 50 -4.19 -2.92 15.37
CA TYR A 50 -3.25 -3.24 16.45
C TYR A 50 -3.53 -2.40 17.71
N TYR A 51 -3.60 -1.07 17.58
CA TYR A 51 -3.90 -0.20 18.73
C TYR A 51 -5.31 -0.40 19.30
N TYR A 52 -6.28 -0.75 18.46
CA TYR A 52 -7.61 -1.11 18.94
C TYR A 52 -7.56 -2.36 19.81
N ASN A 53 -6.86 -3.39 19.36
CA ASN A 53 -6.71 -4.65 20.09
C ASN A 53 -5.92 -4.43 21.39
N LEU A 54 -4.86 -3.62 21.35
CA LEU A 54 -4.10 -3.24 22.54
C LEU A 54 -4.98 -2.51 23.57
N GLY A 55 -5.79 -1.54 23.13
CA GLY A 55 -6.73 -0.85 24.02
C GLY A 55 -7.83 -1.75 24.58
N MET A 56 -8.26 -2.77 23.83
CA MET A 56 -9.24 -3.76 24.29
C MET A 56 -8.65 -4.74 25.31
N THR A 57 -7.41 -5.19 25.10
CA THR A 57 -6.73 -6.20 25.94
C THR A 57 -6.16 -5.59 27.21
N GLU A 58 -5.50 -4.44 27.10
CA GLU A 58 -4.78 -3.79 28.21
C GLU A 58 -5.60 -2.68 28.88
N GLY A 59 -6.77 -2.32 28.34
CA GLY A 59 -7.61 -1.22 28.84
C GLY A 59 -7.06 0.18 28.54
N ILE A 60 -6.01 0.29 27.72
CA ILE A 60 -5.29 1.54 27.46
C ILE A 60 -5.91 2.28 26.26
N TRP A 61 -6.86 3.16 26.54
CA TRP A 61 -7.44 4.06 25.52
C TRP A 61 -6.94 5.49 25.62
N THR A 62 -6.63 5.96 26.82
CA THR A 62 -6.20 7.32 27.11
C THR A 62 -5.35 7.34 28.37
N GLY A 63 -4.32 8.17 28.42
CA GLY A 63 -3.45 8.33 29.59
C GLY A 63 -1.99 7.98 29.31
N ARG A 64 -1.15 8.14 30.34
CA ARG A 64 0.27 7.78 30.30
C ARG A 64 0.41 6.27 30.42
N VAL A 65 1.29 5.71 29.61
CA VAL A 65 1.71 4.30 29.70
C VAL A 65 3.09 4.22 30.32
N SER A 66 3.46 3.06 30.87
CA SER A 66 4.84 2.86 31.34
C SER A 66 5.82 2.96 30.16
N LYS A 67 7.06 3.39 30.43
CA LYS A 67 8.12 3.45 29.41
C LYS A 67 8.31 2.10 28.72
N LYS A 68 8.36 1.01 29.49
CA LYS A 68 8.49 -0.35 28.98
C LYS A 68 7.33 -0.72 28.04
N MET A 69 6.10 -0.34 28.38
CA MET A 69 4.93 -0.59 27.54
C MET A 69 4.96 0.26 26.26
N ALA A 70 5.39 1.51 26.35
CA ALA A 70 5.57 2.38 25.20
C ALA A 70 6.61 1.81 24.23
N GLU A 71 7.77 1.38 24.72
CA GLU A 71 8.83 0.78 23.92
C GLU A 71 8.40 -0.55 23.30
N ALA A 72 7.75 -1.44 24.06
CA ALA A 72 7.32 -2.75 23.57
C ALA A 72 6.25 -2.68 22.46
N ASN A 73 5.52 -1.56 22.37
CA ASN A 73 4.41 -1.39 21.41
C ASN A 73 4.65 -0.20 20.46
N SER A 74 5.89 0.32 20.40
CA SER A 74 6.27 1.48 19.56
C SER A 74 5.33 2.69 19.70
N MET A 75 4.93 2.99 20.94
CA MET A 75 4.00 4.07 21.28
C MET A 75 4.70 5.27 21.91
N CYS A 76 4.03 6.42 21.87
CA CYS A 76 4.44 7.56 22.69
C CYS A 76 4.08 7.34 24.16
N TYR A 77 4.98 7.72 25.08
CA TYR A 77 4.83 7.56 26.53
C TYR A 77 3.66 8.36 27.11
N SER A 78 3.34 9.51 26.51
CA SER A 78 2.42 10.49 27.08
C SER A 78 0.97 10.31 26.66
N TYR A 79 0.69 9.53 25.61
CA TYR A 79 -0.65 9.41 25.06
C TYR A 79 -0.96 8.02 24.51
N GLY A 80 -1.79 7.26 25.22
CA GLY A 80 -2.58 6.18 24.60
C GLY A 80 -3.43 6.71 23.43
N ARG A 81 -3.80 5.84 22.49
CA ARG A 81 -4.60 6.23 21.32
C ARG A 81 -6.10 6.24 21.67
N SER A 82 -6.72 7.42 21.62
CA SER A 82 -8.16 7.59 21.90
C SER A 82 -9.03 6.57 21.14
N LYS A 83 -9.89 5.85 21.88
CA LYS A 83 -10.84 4.88 21.33
C LYS A 83 -11.69 5.46 20.21
N VAL A 84 -12.13 6.70 20.38
CA VAL A 84 -12.97 7.42 19.40
C VAL A 84 -12.20 7.62 18.10
N LEU A 85 -10.96 8.11 18.18
CA LEU A 85 -10.09 8.33 17.03
C LEU A 85 -9.81 7.00 16.31
N THR A 86 -9.42 5.96 17.04
CA THR A 86 -9.12 4.64 16.46
C THR A 86 -10.33 4.08 15.73
N LYS A 87 -11.53 4.12 16.33
CA LYS A 87 -12.77 3.69 15.67
C LYS A 87 -13.10 4.50 14.42
N GLN A 88 -12.93 5.83 14.47
CA GLN A 88 -13.14 6.69 13.30
C GLN A 88 -12.19 6.33 12.14
N ARG A 89 -10.92 6.06 12.44
CA ARG A 89 -9.93 5.65 11.43
C ARG A 89 -10.27 4.30 10.80
N LEU A 90 -10.65 3.32 11.61
CA LEU A 90 -11.11 2.01 11.12
C LEU A 90 -12.38 2.12 10.27
N LYS A 91 -13.34 2.98 10.67
CA LYS A 91 -14.54 3.25 9.86
C LYS A 91 -14.18 3.90 8.53
N LYS A 92 -13.30 4.89 8.52
CA LYS A 92 -12.82 5.55 7.30
C LYS A 92 -12.19 4.56 6.34
N TYR A 93 -11.35 3.65 6.84
CA TYR A 93 -10.78 2.58 6.02
C TYR A 93 -11.85 1.72 5.35
N LYS A 94 -12.84 1.23 6.12
CA LYS A 94 -13.95 0.41 5.59
C LYS A 94 -14.77 1.11 4.50
N GLN A 95 -14.85 2.44 4.54
CA GLN A 95 -15.56 3.23 3.54
C GLN A 95 -14.71 3.51 2.29
N GLN A 96 -13.42 3.80 2.46
CA GLN A 96 -12.56 4.27 1.37
C GLN A 96 -11.87 3.15 0.60
N CYS A 97 -11.52 2.04 1.26
CA CYS A 97 -10.79 0.95 0.64
C CYS A 97 -11.56 0.31 -0.54
N PRO A 98 -12.88 0.01 -0.41
CA PRO A 98 -13.65 -0.52 -1.53
C PRO A 98 -13.72 0.44 -2.72
N GLN A 99 -13.79 1.75 -2.47
CA GLN A 99 -13.83 2.77 -3.52
C GLN A 99 -12.51 2.84 -4.29
N ILE A 100 -11.36 2.73 -3.60
CA ILE A 100 -10.05 2.70 -4.23
C ILE A 100 -9.90 1.41 -5.06
N GLN A 101 -10.32 0.27 -4.52
CA GLN A 101 -10.29 -1.01 -5.24
C GLN A 101 -11.14 -0.96 -6.52
N GLU A 102 -12.34 -0.41 -6.42
CA GLU A 102 -13.21 -0.25 -7.60
C GLU A 102 -12.60 0.71 -8.62
N THR A 103 -11.97 1.80 -8.17
CA THR A 103 -11.28 2.73 -9.07
C THR A 103 -10.12 2.04 -9.78
N ILE A 104 -9.36 1.19 -9.08
CA ILE A 104 -8.30 0.37 -9.70
C ILE A 104 -8.91 -0.55 -10.76
N ASN A 105 -9.97 -1.28 -10.41
CA ASN A 105 -10.63 -2.21 -11.34
C ASN A 105 -11.17 -1.50 -12.60
N GLN A 106 -11.69 -0.28 -12.46
CA GLN A 106 -12.17 0.53 -13.58
C GLN A 106 -11.01 1.05 -14.41
N HIS A 107 -9.94 1.52 -13.78
CA HIS A 107 -8.74 1.98 -14.46
C HIS A 107 -8.11 0.85 -15.27
N THR A 108 -8.00 -0.35 -14.69
CA THR A 108 -7.56 -1.57 -15.39
C THR A 108 -8.57 -2.11 -16.41
N LYS A 109 -9.68 -1.44 -16.73
CA LYS A 109 -10.52 -1.79 -17.89
C LYS A 109 -10.27 -0.88 -19.09
N GLN A 110 -9.61 0.26 -18.87
CA GLN A 110 -9.34 1.26 -19.91
C GLN A 110 -8.01 1.01 -20.62
N ILE A 111 -7.49 -0.22 -20.54
CA ILE A 111 -6.15 -0.56 -21.02
C ILE A 111 -6.18 -0.69 -22.54
N PRO A 112 -5.20 -0.09 -23.24
CA PRO A 112 -4.90 -0.45 -24.61
C PRO A 112 -4.62 -1.95 -24.71
N HIS A 113 -5.19 -2.64 -25.71
CA HIS A 113 -5.08 -4.10 -25.87
C HIS A 113 -3.65 -4.64 -26.00
N ASP A 114 -2.70 -3.73 -26.21
CA ASP A 114 -1.31 -4.00 -26.52
C ASP A 114 -0.43 -4.10 -25.25
N ILE A 115 -1.01 -3.88 -24.06
CA ILE A 115 -0.30 -3.84 -22.78
C ILE A 115 -0.55 -5.10 -21.95
N ASP A 116 0.52 -5.82 -21.60
CA ASP A 116 0.47 -6.87 -20.59
C ASP A 116 0.32 -6.27 -19.18
N MET A 117 -0.90 -6.26 -18.67
CA MET A 117 -1.19 -5.78 -17.32
C MET A 117 -0.63 -6.62 -16.20
N THR A 118 -0.39 -7.90 -16.45
CA THR A 118 0.20 -8.77 -15.43
C THR A 118 1.62 -8.31 -15.16
N LEU A 119 2.37 -8.03 -16.24
CA LEU A 119 3.71 -7.43 -16.15
C LEU A 119 3.68 -6.06 -15.47
N VAL A 120 2.81 -5.15 -15.91
CA VAL A 120 2.71 -3.78 -15.34
C VAL A 120 2.35 -3.82 -13.86
N THR A 121 1.36 -4.62 -13.47
CA THR A 121 0.91 -4.74 -12.07
C THR A 121 2.00 -5.34 -11.20
N ASN A 122 2.73 -6.34 -11.68
CA ASN A 122 3.86 -6.94 -10.95
C ASN A 122 4.99 -5.93 -10.74
N VAL A 123 5.35 -5.15 -11.77
CA VAL A 123 6.38 -4.10 -11.65
C VAL A 123 5.96 -3.04 -10.65
N ILE A 124 4.72 -2.53 -10.74
CA ILE A 124 4.18 -1.53 -9.82
C ILE A 124 4.17 -2.06 -8.38
N ASN A 125 3.69 -3.28 -8.17
CA ASN A 125 3.66 -3.89 -6.83
C ASN A 125 5.06 -4.07 -6.26
N ASN A 126 6.03 -4.51 -7.06
CA ASN A 126 7.42 -4.66 -6.62
C ASN A 126 8.06 -3.32 -6.25
N LEU A 127 7.82 -2.28 -7.04
CA LEU A 127 8.31 -0.92 -6.74
C LEU A 127 7.69 -0.37 -5.45
N ILE A 128 6.37 -0.45 -5.32
CA ILE A 128 5.67 0.03 -4.12
C ILE A 128 6.09 -0.77 -2.89
N HIS A 129 6.23 -2.09 -3.01
CA HIS A 129 6.66 -2.92 -1.89
C HIS A 129 8.09 -2.59 -1.46
N LYS A 130 8.99 -2.29 -2.40
CA LYS A 130 10.37 -1.86 -2.09
C LYS A 130 10.38 -0.51 -1.37
N ASP A 131 9.63 0.46 -1.86
CA ASP A 131 9.53 1.79 -1.23
C ASP A 131 8.88 1.72 0.16
N GLN A 132 7.84 0.90 0.30
CA GLN A 132 7.11 0.78 1.56
C GLN A 132 7.73 -0.20 2.55
N HIS A 133 8.79 -0.94 2.18
CA HIS A 133 9.48 -1.86 3.10
C HIS A 133 9.89 -1.14 4.40
N GLN A 134 10.39 0.08 4.29
CA GLN A 134 10.79 0.90 5.43
C GLN A 134 9.63 1.33 6.34
N LEU A 135 8.40 1.33 5.84
CA LEU A 135 7.20 1.69 6.62
C LEU A 135 6.63 0.50 7.41
N ARG A 136 7.12 -0.71 7.12
CA ARG A 136 6.71 -1.97 7.76
C ARG A 136 7.72 -2.47 8.81
N LEU A 137 8.88 -1.83 8.91
CA LEU A 137 9.91 -2.03 9.94
C LEU A 137 9.63 -1.11 11.14
#